data_AF-A0A441UV72-F1
#
_entry.id   AF-A0A441UV72-F1
#
_cell.length_a   1.000
_cell.length_b   1.000
_cell.length_c   1.000
_cell.angle_alpha   90.00
_cell.angle_beta   90.00
_cell.angle_gamma   90.00
#
_symmetry.space_group_name_H-M   'P 1'
#
loop_
_entity.id
_entity.type
_entity.pdbx_description
1 polymer ?
#
loop_
_entity_poly.entity_id
_entity_poly.type
_entity_poly.pdbx_seq_one_letter_code
_entity_poly.pdbx_strand_id
1 'polypeptide(L)'
;PGSGFIFPEGELPEEMPSAAGTLRPEAVPLADFEKLTRIPIIIYYGDNFPTEPTSERGQDNWRVRLAMAKLWVEAINKRGGDARLVHLPEVGIRGNTHFLMSDLNNLEIADQVSQFLAEKELD
;
A
#
# COMPACT_ATOMS: atom_id res chain seq x y z
N PRO A 1 -4.82 -5.33 12.04
CA PRO A 1 -3.73 -5.08 11.08
C PRO A 1 -3.92 -3.71 10.42
N GLY A 2 -3.14 -2.71 10.82
CA GLY A 2 -3.31 -1.34 10.36
C GLY A 2 -1.96 -0.71 10.11
N SER A 3 -1.59 -0.57 8.85
CA SER A 3 -0.49 0.29 8.42
C SER A 3 -0.86 1.72 8.81
N GLY A 4 -0.13 2.31 9.77
CA GLY A 4 -0.09 3.76 9.88
C GLY A 4 0.65 4.28 8.66
N PHE A 5 0.11 5.29 7.98
CA PHE A 5 0.78 5.94 6.85
C PHE A 5 1.37 7.25 7.35
N ILE A 6 2.69 7.31 7.41
CA ILE A 6 3.42 8.51 7.81
C ILE A 6 3.56 9.46 6.62
N PHE A 7 3.52 10.77 6.86
CA PHE A 7 3.77 11.82 5.87
C PHE A 7 4.63 12.93 6.51
N PRO A 8 5.39 13.71 5.72
CA PRO A 8 6.06 14.89 6.24
C PRO A 8 5.06 15.83 6.91
N GLU A 9 5.45 16.43 8.03
CA GLU A 9 4.71 17.53 8.64
C GLU A 9 4.32 18.61 7.61
N GLY A 10 3.05 19.02 7.61
CA GLY A 10 2.51 19.98 6.66
C GLY A 10 2.06 19.41 5.31
N GLU A 11 2.25 18.11 5.07
CA GLU A 11 1.87 17.43 3.82
C GLU A 11 0.96 16.23 4.04
N LEU A 12 0.19 16.22 5.14
CA LEU A 12 -0.75 15.16 5.42
C LEU A 12 -1.92 15.23 4.42
N PRO A 13 -2.30 14.12 3.79
CA PRO A 13 -3.56 14.06 3.06
C PRO A 13 -4.75 14.17 4.02
N GLU A 14 -5.95 14.36 3.47
CA GLU A 14 -7.17 14.35 4.27
C GLU A 14 -7.40 12.99 4.96
N GLU A 15 -7.97 13.02 6.16
CA GLU A 15 -8.42 11.80 6.83
C GLU A 15 -9.49 11.11 5.97
N MET A 16 -9.47 9.77 5.92
CA MET A 16 -10.37 8.99 5.08
C MET A 16 -11.39 8.23 5.92
N PRO A 17 -12.67 8.66 5.94
CA PRO A 17 -13.72 7.93 6.64
C PRO A 17 -13.97 6.54 6.03
N SER A 18 -14.19 5.56 6.91
CA SER A 18 -14.69 4.24 6.53
C SER A 18 -15.69 3.70 7.54
N ALA A 19 -16.46 2.68 7.17
CA ALA A 19 -17.35 1.93 8.05
C ALA A 19 -16.62 1.24 9.23
N ALA A 20 -15.30 1.09 9.18
CA ALA A 20 -14.49 0.58 10.28
C ALA A 20 -13.90 1.67 11.20
N GLY A 21 -14.12 2.94 10.89
CA GLY A 21 -13.46 4.08 11.54
C GLY A 21 -12.67 4.92 10.53
N THR A 22 -12.29 6.12 10.94
CA THR A 22 -11.54 7.04 10.08
C THR A 22 -10.06 6.66 10.05
N LEU A 23 -9.51 6.47 8.86
CA LEU A 23 -8.07 6.29 8.66
C LEU A 23 -7.40 7.66 8.66
N ARG A 24 -6.47 7.87 9.59
CA ARG A 24 -5.72 9.11 9.73
C ARG A 24 -4.27 8.91 9.29
N PRO A 25 -3.70 9.82 8.48
CA PRO A 25 -2.26 9.86 8.29
C PRO A 25 -1.56 10.37 9.56
N GLU A 26 -0.31 9.98 9.74
CA GLU A 26 0.52 10.40 10.87
C GLU A 26 1.61 11.35 10.38
N ALA A 27 1.82 12.45 11.10
CA ALA A 27 2.88 13.40 10.78
C ALA A 27 4.22 12.91 11.33
N VAL A 28 5.29 13.05 10.55
CA VAL A 28 6.67 12.86 11.00
C VAL A 28 7.56 14.00 10.50
N PRO A 29 8.70 14.29 11.16
CA PRO A 29 9.67 15.24 10.64
C PRO A 29 10.10 14.88 9.21
N LEU A 30 10.30 15.88 8.35
CA LEU A 30 10.68 15.65 6.95
C LEU A 30 11.93 14.76 6.83
N ALA A 31 12.94 15.00 7.68
CA ALA A 31 14.17 14.22 7.70
C ALA A 31 13.96 12.74 8.02
N ASP A 32 12.91 12.39 8.77
CA ASP A 32 12.55 11.01 9.04
C ASP A 32 11.79 10.39 7.86
N PHE A 33 10.87 11.13 7.25
CA PHE A 33 10.16 10.67 6.06
C PHE A 33 11.13 10.42 4.89
N GLU A 34 12.12 11.29 4.68
CA GLU A 34 13.14 11.16 3.63
C GLU A 34 14.03 9.93 3.78
N LYS A 35 13.99 9.20 4.90
CA LYS A 35 14.67 7.89 5.00
C LYS A 35 14.03 6.86 4.07
N LEU A 36 12.73 6.98 3.80
CA LEU A 36 11.99 6.08 2.90
C LEU A 36 12.43 6.22 1.44
N THR A 37 12.99 7.37 1.04
CA THR A 37 13.45 7.57 -0.35
C THR A 37 14.75 6.84 -0.67
N ARG A 38 15.41 6.28 0.36
CA ARG A 38 16.73 5.63 0.24
C ARG A 38 16.66 4.11 0.09
N ILE A 39 15.46 3.55 0.14
CA ILE A 39 15.21 2.12 0.01
C ILE A 39 14.13 1.89 -1.06
N PRO A 40 14.28 0.87 -1.91
CA PRO A 40 13.20 0.49 -2.82
C PRO A 40 12.06 -0.16 -2.02
N ILE A 41 10.82 0.22 -2.32
CA ILE A 41 9.62 -0.23 -1.60
C ILE A 41 8.58 -0.74 -2.59
N ILE A 42 7.97 -1.89 -2.30
CA ILE A 42 6.80 -2.39 -3.02
C ILE A 42 5.71 -2.80 -2.04
N ILE A 43 4.47 -2.41 -2.34
CA ILE A 43 3.29 -2.75 -1.54
C ILE A 43 2.30 -3.49 -2.43
N TYR A 44 1.84 -4.65 -1.98
CA TYR A 44 0.81 -5.45 -2.65
C TYR A 44 -0.53 -5.37 -1.92
N TYR A 45 -1.60 -5.16 -2.68
CA TYR A 45 -2.98 -5.31 -2.21
C TYR A 45 -3.67 -6.44 -2.99
N GLY A 46 -4.39 -7.28 -2.25
CA GLY A 46 -5.21 -8.37 -2.78
C GLY A 46 -6.46 -7.90 -3.53
N ASP A 47 -7.45 -8.78 -3.57
CA ASP A 47 -8.72 -8.59 -4.27
C ASP A 47 -9.89 -8.55 -3.26
N ASN A 48 -11.13 -8.56 -3.75
CA ASN A 48 -12.36 -8.77 -3.00
C ASN A 48 -12.75 -7.65 -2.01
N PHE A 49 -12.31 -6.42 -2.28
CA PHE A 49 -12.84 -5.22 -1.65
C PHE A 49 -13.17 -4.15 -2.71
N PRO A 50 -14.17 -3.29 -2.47
CA PRO A 50 -14.56 -2.27 -3.43
C PRO A 50 -13.59 -1.09 -3.39
N THR A 51 -13.51 -0.36 -4.49
CA THR A 51 -12.85 0.96 -4.55
C THR A 51 -13.81 2.10 -4.19
N GLU A 52 -15.11 1.81 -4.07
CA GLU A 52 -16.18 2.75 -3.67
C GLU A 52 -16.70 2.44 -2.25
N PRO A 53 -17.17 3.46 -1.49
CA PRO A 53 -17.65 3.29 -0.13
C PRO A 53 -18.69 2.19 0.06
N THR A 54 -18.56 1.40 1.13
CA THR A 54 -19.50 0.35 1.52
C THR A 54 -19.78 0.34 3.03
N SER A 55 -20.93 -0.18 3.43
CA SER A 55 -21.25 -0.42 4.85
C SER A 55 -20.49 -1.62 5.44
N GLU A 56 -19.92 -2.47 4.59
CA GLU A 56 -19.16 -3.66 5.01
C GLU A 56 -17.82 -3.25 5.62
N ARG A 57 -17.78 -3.21 6.96
CA ARG A 57 -16.65 -2.67 7.74
C ARG A 57 -15.28 -3.15 7.25
N GLY A 58 -15.11 -4.45 7.04
CA GLY A 58 -13.83 -5.03 6.62
C GLY A 58 -13.41 -4.58 5.22
N GLN A 59 -14.34 -4.60 4.27
CA GLN A 59 -14.09 -4.21 2.89
C GLN A 59 -13.82 -2.70 2.78
N ASP A 60 -14.61 -1.88 3.48
CA ASP A 60 -14.46 -0.44 3.45
C ASP A 60 -13.14 0.03 4.09
N ASN A 61 -12.65 -0.70 5.10
CA ASN A 61 -11.33 -0.47 5.67
C ASN A 61 -10.20 -0.73 4.65
N TRP A 62 -10.33 -1.74 3.78
CA TRP A 62 -9.32 -2.01 2.75
C TRP A 62 -9.35 -0.98 1.63
N ARG A 63 -10.55 -0.49 1.25
CA ARG A 63 -10.71 0.62 0.30
C ARG A 63 -9.88 1.84 0.67
N VAL A 64 -10.07 2.36 1.90
CA VAL A 64 -9.35 3.57 2.34
C VAL A 64 -7.85 3.33 2.48
N ARG A 65 -7.43 2.10 2.79
CA ARG A 65 -6.02 1.73 2.89
C ARG A 65 -5.32 1.65 1.54
N LEU A 66 -5.99 1.12 0.52
CA LEU A 66 -5.51 1.17 -0.86
C LEU A 66 -5.36 2.64 -1.31
N ALA A 67 -6.38 3.47 -1.06
CA ALA A 67 -6.36 4.89 -1.44
C ALA A 67 -5.23 5.66 -0.73
N MET A 68 -5.05 5.48 0.57
CA MET A 68 -3.97 6.13 1.33
C MET A 68 -2.58 5.62 0.92
N ALA A 69 -2.43 4.32 0.63
CA ALA A 69 -1.18 3.75 0.13
C ALA A 69 -0.75 4.39 -1.20
N LYS A 70 -1.70 4.71 -2.08
CA LYS A 70 -1.42 5.39 -3.34
C LYS A 70 -0.82 6.78 -3.09
N LEU A 71 -1.44 7.59 -2.23
CA LEU A 71 -0.92 8.91 -1.84
C LEU A 71 0.45 8.82 -1.17
N TRP A 72 0.67 7.79 -0.36
CA TRP A 72 1.94 7.56 0.33
C TRP A 72 3.08 7.22 -0.63
N VAL A 73 2.83 6.34 -1.60
CA VAL A 73 3.78 6.03 -2.67
C VAL A 73 4.10 7.29 -3.50
N GLU A 74 3.08 8.07 -3.86
CA GLU A 74 3.27 9.34 -4.56
C GLU A 74 4.13 10.33 -3.76
N ALA A 75 3.90 10.43 -2.44
CA ALA A 75 4.67 11.30 -1.55
C ALA A 75 6.16 10.90 -1.45
N ILE A 76 6.46 9.60 -1.41
CA ILE A 76 7.84 9.10 -1.46
C ILE A 76 8.49 9.42 -2.81
N ASN A 77 7.80 9.10 -3.91
CA ASN A 77 8.36 9.25 -5.26
C ASN A 77 8.54 10.72 -5.66
N LYS A 78 7.67 11.62 -5.20
CA LYS A 78 7.83 13.07 -5.37
C LYS A 78 9.16 13.60 -4.80
N ARG A 79 9.77 12.87 -3.87
CA ARG A 79 11.05 13.19 -3.23
C ARG A 79 12.23 12.38 -3.76
N GLY A 80 12.07 11.76 -4.92
CA GLY A 80 13.12 10.95 -5.55
C GLY A 80 13.27 9.55 -4.93
N GLY A 81 12.29 9.08 -4.16
CA GLY A 81 12.23 7.69 -3.73
C GLY A 81 11.77 6.75 -4.84
N ASP A 82 11.76 5.46 -4.52
CA ASP A 82 11.43 4.36 -5.43
C ASP A 82 10.44 3.42 -4.76
N ALA A 83 9.18 3.83 -4.75
CA ALA A 83 8.07 3.10 -4.17
C ALA A 83 7.06 2.70 -5.25
N ARG A 84 6.48 1.50 -5.12
CA ARG A 84 5.45 0.96 -6.02
C ARG A 84 4.27 0.42 -5.22
N LEU A 85 3.06 0.68 -5.71
CA LEU A 85 1.83 0.06 -5.24
C LEU A 85 1.30 -0.86 -6.33
N VAL A 86 1.05 -2.12 -6.00
CA VAL A 86 0.46 -3.11 -6.91
C VAL A 86 -0.85 -3.58 -6.32
N HIS A 87 -1.95 -3.21 -6.98
CA HIS A 87 -3.26 -3.80 -6.73
C HIS A 87 -3.40 -5.02 -7.65
N LEU A 88 -3.33 -6.23 -7.08
CA LEU A 88 -3.16 -7.48 -7.84
C LEU A 88 -4.18 -7.65 -9.00
N PRO A 89 -5.48 -7.31 -8.83
CA PRO A 89 -6.45 -7.41 -9.93
C PRO A 89 -6.11 -6.55 -11.16
N GLU A 90 -5.40 -5.44 -10.98
CA GLU A 90 -4.99 -4.53 -12.08
C GLU A 90 -3.88 -5.13 -12.94
N VAL A 91 -3.10 -6.08 -12.39
CA VAL A 91 -2.05 -6.83 -13.11
C VAL A 91 -2.51 -8.24 -13.52
N GLY A 92 -3.80 -8.53 -13.40
CA GLY A 92 -4.41 -9.78 -13.85
C GLY A 92 -4.41 -10.91 -12.82
N ILE A 93 -3.87 -10.68 -11.62
CA ILE A 93 -3.84 -11.66 -10.53
C ILE A 93 -5.07 -11.45 -9.63
N ARG A 94 -5.95 -12.46 -9.54
CA ARG A 94 -7.29 -12.29 -8.95
C ARG A 94 -7.58 -13.30 -7.83
N GLY A 95 -8.49 -12.93 -6.94
CA GLY A 95 -8.97 -13.79 -5.85
C GLY A 95 -8.06 -13.86 -4.63
N ASN A 96 -7.01 -13.04 -4.58
CA ASN A 96 -6.10 -12.98 -3.42
C ASN A 96 -6.77 -12.37 -2.19
N THR A 97 -6.55 -12.98 -1.05
CA THR A 97 -6.98 -12.51 0.25
C THR A 97 -5.96 -11.53 0.86
N HIS A 98 -6.17 -11.13 2.12
CA HIS A 98 -5.16 -10.40 2.88
C HIS A 98 -3.87 -11.21 3.10
N PHE A 99 -3.97 -12.54 3.12
CA PHE A 99 -2.85 -13.46 3.32
C PHE A 99 -2.33 -14.01 1.99
N LEU A 100 -2.01 -13.11 1.06
CA LEU A 100 -1.51 -13.40 -0.28
C LEU A 100 -0.31 -14.37 -0.34
N MET A 101 0.52 -14.39 0.71
CA MET A 101 1.65 -15.33 0.84
C MET A 101 1.22 -16.79 1.11
N SER A 102 -0.03 -17.00 1.53
CA SER A 102 -0.61 -18.29 1.91
C SER A 102 -1.83 -18.68 1.08
N ASP A 103 -2.23 -17.85 0.12
CA ASP A 103 -3.28 -18.17 -0.83
C ASP A 103 -2.84 -19.32 -1.78
N LEU A 104 -3.80 -19.92 -2.48
CA LEU A 104 -3.54 -21.05 -3.39
C LEU A 104 -2.62 -20.71 -4.56
N ASN A 105 -2.56 -19.44 -4.97
CA ASN A 105 -1.65 -18.91 -6.00
C ASN A 105 -0.42 -18.22 -5.39
N ASN A 106 -0.03 -18.52 -4.15
CA ASN A 106 1.09 -17.85 -3.49
C ASN A 106 2.44 -17.95 -4.22
N LEU A 107 2.64 -18.95 -5.09
CA LEU A 107 3.83 -19.03 -5.94
C LEU A 107 3.87 -17.91 -7.00
N GLU A 108 2.73 -17.56 -7.58
CA GLU A 108 2.62 -16.41 -8.51
C GLU A 108 2.94 -15.10 -7.80
N ILE A 109 2.53 -14.97 -6.53
CA ILE A 109 2.88 -13.84 -5.68
C ILE A 109 4.38 -13.84 -5.34
N ALA A 110 4.96 -15.01 -5.06
CA ALA A 110 6.39 -15.14 -4.83
C ALA A 110 7.22 -14.75 -6.07
N ASP A 111 6.72 -15.05 -7.28
CA ASP A 111 7.36 -14.63 -8.53
C ASP A 111 7.36 -13.10 -8.67
N GLN A 112 6.26 -12.42 -8.34
CA GLN A 112 6.20 -10.94 -8.32
C GLN A 112 7.22 -10.34 -7.34
N VAL A 113 7.34 -10.92 -6.15
CA VAL A 113 8.33 -10.49 -5.15
C VAL A 113 9.76 -10.74 -5.65
N SER A 114 10.02 -11.91 -6.21
CA SER A 114 11.34 -12.30 -6.73
C SER A 114 11.77 -11.38 -7.89
N GLN A 115 10.84 -11.07 -8.79
CA GLN A 115 11.09 -10.11 -9.88
C GLN A 115 11.46 -8.74 -9.32
N PHE A 116 10.74 -8.24 -8.32
CA PHE A 116 11.07 -6.96 -7.70
C PHE A 116 12.47 -6.98 -7.05
N LEU A 117 12.83 -8.06 -6.35
CA LEU A 117 14.16 -8.18 -5.75
C LEU A 117 15.28 -8.18 -6.80
N ALA A 118 15.14 -8.97 -7.87
CA ALA A 118 16.09 -9.02 -8.96
C ALA A 118 16.23 -7.65 -9.67
N GLU A 119 15.12 -6.96 -9.94
CA GLU A 119 15.11 -5.61 -10.52
C GLU A 119 15.85 -4.56 -9.64
N LYS A 120 15.96 -4.83 -8.34
CA LYS A 120 16.61 -3.95 -7.35
C LYS A 120 17.98 -4.46 -6.91
N GLU A 121 18.48 -5.53 -7.51
CA GLU A 121 19.77 -6.16 -7.17
C GLU A 121 19.83 -6.57 -5.68
N LEU A 122 18.74 -7.20 -5.18
CA LEU A 122 18.56 -7.61 -3.79
C LEU A 122 18.55 -9.14 -3.57
N ASP A 123 18.92 -9.94 -4.57
CA ASP A 123 18.90 -11.41 -4.56
C ASP A 123 20.27 -12.09 -4.76
#